data_AF-A0A414CKJ0-F1
#
_entry.id   AF-A0A414CKJ0-F1
#
_cell.length_a   1.000
_cell.length_b   1.000
_cell.length_c   1.000
_cell.angle_alpha   90.00
_cell.angle_beta   90.00
_cell.angle_gamma   90.00
#
_symmetry.space_group_name_H-M   'P 1'
#
loop_
_entity.id
_entity.type
_entity.pdbx_description
1 polymer ?
#
loop_
_entity_poly.entity_id
_entity_poly.type
_entity_poly.pdbx_seq_one_letter_code
_entity_poly.pdbx_strand_id
1 'polypeptide(L)'
;MATISEQERKRIQRYCIYPKIAGAALAMAFVLPFLIIPFEMIDDIVFHHEGFQETGMMTALALTAIELVIFCYCALAPRFGMRGKQWKEMQHRLVVEQTEKDRSAQIAGVIGTQAAARLLKNSDNETARNLGGAAEVAAAVGAVATAADVLAESFANAKAMAEACGVPIPRAKKWIVALVALPLAIVCGAYIPQLAQGNIKMQQNAAAAAEQIAIARKALEPACEYVSADDPYERYQDYGYHVRGYLHDGDSDTQKTYTYLDFDNKGTLKEVSYIAEIDPDASLEDNLARIELDLDELSSVVQTVDVKTVSPELLAPQKLPEEFRQAFLNGSLYERISIRTSDDLIKTYYSFDTEPEDEFDEYTHPSIRITLVGKTS
;
A
#
# COMPACT_ATOMS: atom_id res chain seq x y z
N MET A 1 46.32 -27.17 -39.38
CA MET A 1 45.27 -26.37 -38.73
C MET A 1 44.38 -25.79 -39.83
N ALA A 2 43.09 -26.07 -39.82
CA ALA A 2 42.18 -25.50 -40.81
C ALA A 2 42.13 -23.97 -40.62
N THR A 3 42.34 -23.22 -41.70
CA THR A 3 42.33 -21.76 -41.70
C THR A 3 40.88 -21.27 -41.62
N ILE A 4 40.47 -20.76 -40.44
CA ILE A 4 39.18 -20.10 -40.25
C ILE A 4 39.26 -18.64 -40.73
N SER A 5 38.22 -18.17 -41.39
CA SER A 5 38.09 -16.76 -41.77
C SER A 5 37.78 -15.87 -40.55
N GLU A 6 38.06 -14.57 -40.67
CA GLU A 6 37.75 -13.61 -39.61
C GLU A 6 36.23 -13.51 -39.35
N GLN A 7 35.41 -13.71 -40.37
CA GLN A 7 33.95 -13.73 -40.25
C GLN A 7 33.46 -14.93 -39.44
N GLU A 8 34.00 -16.13 -39.69
CA GLU A 8 33.70 -17.33 -38.91
C GLU A 8 34.14 -17.16 -37.45
N ARG A 9 35.33 -16.61 -37.21
CA ARG A 9 35.83 -16.28 -35.86
C ARG A 9 34.87 -15.34 -35.12
N LYS A 10 34.46 -14.23 -35.74
CA LYS A 10 33.50 -13.27 -35.12
C LYS A 10 32.16 -13.93 -34.82
N ARG A 11 31.69 -14.85 -35.68
CA ARG A 11 30.43 -15.57 -35.48
C ARG A 11 30.50 -16.53 -34.30
N ILE A 12 31.55 -17.35 -34.20
CA ILE A 12 31.79 -18.24 -33.06
C ILE A 12 31.82 -17.45 -31.76
N GLN A 13 32.57 -16.34 -31.73
CA GLN A 13 32.66 -15.48 -30.55
C GLN A 13 31.31 -14.91 -30.10
N ARG A 14 30.46 -14.47 -31.05
CA ARG A 14 29.09 -14.00 -30.76
C ARG A 14 28.22 -15.11 -30.17
N TYR A 15 28.25 -16.30 -30.75
CA TYR A 15 27.44 -17.45 -30.28
C TYR A 15 27.91 -17.97 -28.91
N CYS A 16 29.17 -17.72 -28.52
CA CYS A 16 29.62 -17.97 -27.14
C CYS A 16 29.16 -16.89 -26.14
N ILE A 17 28.83 -15.68 -26.58
CA ILE A 17 28.37 -14.58 -25.70
C ILE A 17 26.86 -14.59 -25.55
N TYR A 18 26.13 -14.75 -26.66
CA TYR A 18 24.68 -14.57 -26.71
C TYR A 18 23.91 -15.40 -25.68
N PRO A 19 24.21 -16.69 -25.44
CA PRO A 19 23.51 -17.44 -24.39
C PRO A 19 23.71 -16.88 -22.99
N LYS A 20 24.86 -16.27 -22.70
CA LYS A 20 25.13 -15.62 -21.41
C LYS A 20 24.35 -14.31 -21.24
N ILE A 21 24.25 -13.53 -22.32
CA ILE A 21 23.42 -12.32 -22.34
C ILE A 21 21.94 -12.70 -22.23
N ALA A 22 21.49 -13.71 -22.96
CA ALA A 22 20.12 -14.22 -22.89
C ALA A 22 19.76 -14.67 -21.47
N GLY A 23 20.65 -15.40 -20.79
CA GLY A 23 20.41 -15.81 -19.39
C GLY A 23 20.24 -14.61 -18.45
N ALA A 24 21.08 -13.58 -18.60
CA ALA A 24 20.95 -12.35 -17.81
C ALA A 24 19.67 -11.57 -18.13
N ALA A 25 19.31 -11.45 -19.42
CA ALA A 25 18.09 -10.79 -19.87
C ALA A 25 16.84 -11.49 -19.33
N LEU A 26 16.82 -12.83 -19.40
CA LEU A 26 15.73 -13.63 -18.85
C LEU A 26 15.59 -13.42 -17.35
N ALA A 27 16.70 -13.42 -16.60
CA ALA A 27 16.67 -13.14 -15.16
C ALA A 27 16.13 -11.73 -14.87
N MET A 28 16.59 -10.71 -15.61
CA MET A 28 16.12 -9.33 -15.45
C MET A 28 14.64 -9.16 -15.77
N ALA A 29 14.09 -9.91 -16.73
CA ALA A 29 12.67 -9.90 -17.04
C ALA A 29 11.78 -10.38 -15.87
N PHE A 30 12.33 -11.13 -14.90
CA PHE A 30 11.64 -11.47 -13.66
C PHE A 30 11.92 -10.47 -12.53
N VAL A 31 13.15 -9.93 -12.45
CA VAL A 31 13.55 -8.99 -11.40
C VAL A 31 12.82 -7.65 -11.54
N LEU A 32 12.70 -7.11 -12.75
CA LEU A 32 12.12 -5.77 -12.97
C LEU A 32 10.65 -5.67 -12.51
N PRO A 33 9.75 -6.60 -12.85
CA PRO A 33 8.39 -6.56 -12.32
C PRO A 33 8.35 -6.78 -10.80
N PHE A 34 9.24 -7.62 -10.27
CA PHE A 34 9.29 -7.88 -8.84
C PHE A 34 9.68 -6.65 -8.01
N LEU A 35 10.48 -5.74 -8.58
CA LEU A 35 10.86 -4.48 -7.93
C LEU A 35 9.70 -3.50 -7.75
N ILE A 36 8.61 -3.63 -8.52
CA ILE A 36 7.43 -2.80 -8.36
C ILE A 36 6.87 -2.95 -6.93
N ILE A 37 6.81 -4.18 -6.42
CA ILE A 37 6.23 -4.51 -5.12
C ILE A 37 6.88 -3.70 -3.97
N PRO A 38 8.20 -3.76 -3.72
CA PRO A 38 8.79 -3.01 -2.61
C PRO A 38 8.69 -1.50 -2.79
N PHE A 39 8.69 -0.96 -4.02
CA PHE A 39 8.52 0.47 -4.22
C PHE A 39 7.10 0.95 -3.87
N GLU A 40 6.09 0.22 -4.32
CA GLU A 40 4.68 0.51 -3.99
C GLU A 40 4.42 0.31 -2.50
N MET A 41 5.04 -0.70 -1.87
CA MET A 41 4.96 -0.88 -0.40
C MET A 41 5.60 0.29 0.36
N ILE A 42 6.74 0.80 -0.10
CA ILE A 42 7.36 1.98 0.53
C ILE A 42 6.45 3.20 0.37
N ASP A 43 5.85 3.39 -0.80
CA ASP A 43 4.96 4.52 -1.04
C ASP A 43 3.70 4.47 -0.18
N ASP A 44 3.10 3.29 -0.05
CA ASP A 44 1.94 3.05 0.80
C ASP A 44 2.28 3.25 2.30
N ILE A 45 3.35 2.61 2.78
CA ILE A 45 3.74 2.67 4.21
C ILE A 45 4.21 4.07 4.61
N VAL A 46 4.98 4.75 3.75
CA VAL A 46 5.64 6.01 4.12
C VAL A 46 4.79 7.22 3.75
N PHE A 47 4.07 7.17 2.64
CA PHE A 47 3.35 8.32 2.09
C PHE A 47 1.84 8.13 2.02
N HIS A 48 1.30 6.98 2.46
CA HIS A 48 -0.14 6.71 2.56
C HIS A 48 -0.90 7.02 1.26
N HIS A 49 -0.30 6.70 0.11
CA HIS A 49 -0.90 6.89 -1.20
C HIS A 49 -1.79 5.71 -1.56
N GLU A 50 -3.09 5.96 -1.76
CA GLU A 50 -3.99 4.95 -2.30
C GLU A 50 -3.83 4.85 -3.83
N GLY A 51 -3.11 3.81 -4.28
CA GLY A 51 -3.08 3.40 -5.68
C GLY A 51 -1.68 3.17 -6.26
N PHE A 52 -1.62 2.38 -7.34
CA PHE A 52 -0.37 2.06 -8.03
C PHE A 52 0.08 3.22 -8.93
N GLN A 53 1.37 3.55 -8.90
CA GLN A 53 1.89 4.58 -9.78
C GLN A 53 2.02 4.06 -11.22
N GLU A 54 1.22 4.61 -12.11
CA GLU A 54 1.23 4.22 -13.53
C GLU A 54 2.62 4.41 -14.16
N THR A 55 3.34 5.50 -13.86
CA THR A 55 4.63 5.79 -14.50
C THR A 55 5.74 4.80 -14.14
N GLY A 56 5.95 4.54 -12.84
CA GLY A 56 6.98 3.62 -12.36
C GLY A 56 6.71 2.18 -12.80
N MET A 57 5.45 1.74 -12.64
CA MET A 57 4.97 0.44 -13.09
C MET A 57 5.15 0.27 -14.61
N MET A 58 4.65 1.21 -15.43
CA MET A 58 4.75 1.12 -16.89
C MET A 58 6.19 1.16 -17.37
N THR A 59 7.07 1.90 -16.69
CA THR A 59 8.51 1.91 -16.99
C THR A 59 9.13 0.53 -16.74
N ALA A 60 8.85 -0.09 -15.59
CA ALA A 60 9.35 -1.43 -15.27
C ALA A 60 8.81 -2.50 -16.24
N LEU A 61 7.53 -2.42 -16.62
CA LEU A 61 6.91 -3.32 -17.60
C LEU A 61 7.48 -3.13 -19.02
N ALA A 62 7.70 -1.88 -19.44
CA ALA A 62 8.31 -1.57 -20.73
C ALA A 62 9.75 -2.11 -20.82
N LEU A 63 10.55 -1.93 -19.76
CA LEU A 63 11.90 -2.49 -19.69
C LEU A 63 11.88 -4.02 -19.65
N THR A 64 10.92 -4.62 -18.97
CA THR A 64 10.71 -6.09 -18.99
C THR A 64 10.44 -6.60 -20.40
N ALA A 65 9.60 -5.91 -21.18
CA ALA A 65 9.34 -6.27 -22.56
C ALA A 65 10.61 -6.16 -23.43
N ILE A 66 11.44 -5.13 -23.21
CA ILE A 66 12.74 -4.97 -23.89
C ILE A 66 13.68 -6.13 -23.54
N GLU A 67 13.79 -6.51 -22.27
CA GLU A 67 14.61 -7.65 -21.83
C GLU A 67 14.14 -8.96 -22.47
N LEU A 68 12.83 -9.18 -22.58
CA LEU A 68 12.29 -10.36 -23.28
C LEU A 68 12.64 -10.37 -24.77
N VAL A 69 12.63 -9.22 -25.44
CA VAL A 69 13.06 -9.11 -26.85
C VAL A 69 14.56 -9.43 -26.98
N ILE A 70 15.40 -8.90 -26.08
CA ILE A 70 16.84 -9.19 -26.05
C ILE A 70 17.08 -10.68 -25.80
N PHE A 71 16.39 -11.26 -24.82
CA PHE A 71 16.43 -12.70 -24.54
C PHE A 71 16.08 -13.52 -25.78
N CYS A 72 14.93 -13.23 -26.42
CA CYS A 72 14.49 -13.95 -27.61
C CYS A 72 15.53 -13.88 -28.72
N TYR A 73 16.05 -12.68 -29.01
CA TYR A 73 17.08 -12.51 -30.04
C TYR A 73 18.36 -13.29 -29.71
N CYS A 74 18.88 -13.15 -28.49
CA CYS A 74 20.12 -13.80 -28.08
C CYS A 74 19.98 -15.32 -27.89
N ALA A 75 18.80 -15.84 -27.59
CA ALA A 75 18.54 -17.28 -27.51
C ALA A 75 18.38 -17.91 -28.90
N LEU A 76 17.66 -17.24 -29.81
CA LEU A 76 17.31 -17.78 -31.13
C LEU A 76 18.43 -17.60 -32.16
N ALA A 77 19.17 -16.49 -32.13
CA ALA A 77 20.21 -16.20 -33.12
C ALA A 77 21.32 -17.27 -33.17
N PRO A 78 21.88 -17.77 -32.04
CA PRO A 78 22.81 -18.90 -32.06
C PRO A 78 22.13 -20.18 -32.52
N ARG A 79 20.92 -20.48 -32.05
CA ARG A 79 20.22 -21.74 -32.36
C ARG A 79 19.93 -21.89 -33.84
N PHE A 80 19.33 -20.88 -34.47
CA PHE A 80 19.09 -20.90 -35.92
C PHE A 80 20.38 -20.75 -36.72
N GLY A 81 21.31 -19.92 -36.24
CA GLY A 81 22.60 -19.73 -36.88
C GLY A 81 23.41 -21.02 -36.98
N MET A 82 23.43 -21.83 -35.93
CA MET A 82 24.12 -23.11 -35.87
C MET A 82 23.45 -24.19 -36.74
N ARG A 83 22.13 -24.09 -36.98
CA ARG A 83 21.42 -24.97 -37.92
C ARG A 83 21.62 -24.57 -39.39
N GLY A 84 22.18 -23.39 -39.65
CA GLY A 84 22.42 -22.87 -40.99
C GLY A 84 23.51 -23.63 -41.75
N LYS A 85 23.44 -23.59 -43.09
CA LYS A 85 24.38 -24.31 -43.99
C LYS A 85 25.85 -24.02 -43.67
N GLN A 86 26.20 -22.74 -43.47
CA GLN A 86 27.57 -22.31 -43.19
C GLN A 86 28.14 -22.89 -41.89
N TRP A 87 27.31 -23.09 -40.85
CA TRP A 87 27.78 -23.68 -39.60
C TRP A 87 27.91 -25.20 -39.70
N LYS A 88 26.97 -25.85 -40.40
CA LYS A 88 27.04 -27.29 -40.69
C LYS A 88 28.26 -27.66 -41.54
N GLU A 89 28.58 -26.87 -42.55
CA GLU A 89 29.79 -27.04 -43.37
C GLU A 89 31.07 -26.94 -42.51
N MET A 90 31.10 -25.97 -41.58
CA MET A 90 32.21 -25.81 -40.64
C MET A 90 32.31 -26.99 -39.67
N GLN A 91 31.18 -27.47 -39.17
CA GLN A 91 31.10 -28.64 -38.30
C GLN A 91 31.61 -29.91 -39.00
N HIS A 92 31.18 -30.15 -40.24
CA HIS A 92 31.64 -31.29 -41.04
C HIS A 92 33.15 -31.21 -41.36
N ARG A 93 33.65 -30.01 -41.68
CA ARG A 93 35.08 -29.78 -41.98
C ARG A 93 35.98 -30.03 -40.77
N LEU A 94 35.50 -29.70 -39.56
CA LEU A 94 36.30 -29.74 -38.33
C LEU A 94 36.00 -30.97 -37.45
N VAL A 95 35.03 -31.81 -37.83
CA VAL A 95 34.62 -33.01 -37.09
C VAL A 95 34.30 -32.69 -35.63
N VAL A 96 33.49 -31.65 -35.41
CA VAL A 96 33.09 -31.21 -34.07
C VAL A 96 31.77 -31.87 -33.68
N GLU A 97 31.78 -32.63 -32.59
CA GLU A 97 30.58 -33.20 -32.01
C GLU A 97 29.67 -32.09 -31.45
N GLN A 98 28.40 -32.11 -31.81
CA GLN A 98 27.39 -31.18 -31.27
C GLN A 98 26.25 -31.99 -30.68
N THR A 99 25.75 -31.53 -29.55
CA THR A 99 24.59 -32.13 -28.91
C THR A 99 23.34 -31.39 -29.39
N GLU A 100 22.37 -32.11 -29.95
CA GLU A 100 21.04 -31.59 -30.26
C GLU A 100 20.01 -32.50 -29.58
N LYS A 101 19.53 -32.09 -28.40
CA LYS A 101 18.51 -32.84 -27.65
C LYS A 101 17.13 -32.51 -28.20
N ASP A 102 16.31 -33.55 -28.41
CA ASP A 102 14.88 -33.36 -28.64
C ASP A 102 14.21 -32.91 -27.34
N ARG A 103 13.68 -31.68 -27.36
CA ARG A 103 12.99 -31.06 -26.23
C ARG A 103 11.49 -30.91 -26.50
N SER A 104 10.97 -31.51 -27.56
CA SER A 104 9.57 -31.38 -27.97
C SER A 104 8.62 -31.83 -26.86
N ALA A 105 8.96 -32.91 -26.14
CA ALA A 105 8.17 -33.39 -25.00
C ALA A 105 8.19 -32.42 -23.80
N GLN A 106 9.34 -31.81 -23.50
CA GLN A 106 9.46 -30.80 -22.41
C GLN A 106 8.63 -29.55 -22.75
N ILE A 107 8.75 -29.07 -23.98
CA ILE A 107 8.00 -27.89 -24.47
C ILE A 107 6.49 -28.18 -24.50
N ALA A 108 6.08 -29.34 -25.02
CA ALA A 108 4.68 -29.75 -25.02
C ALA A 108 4.12 -29.92 -23.60
N GLY A 109 4.92 -30.44 -22.66
CA GLY A 109 4.55 -30.55 -21.25
C GLY A 109 4.30 -29.18 -20.61
N VAL A 110 5.17 -28.20 -20.85
CA VAL A 110 5.00 -26.83 -20.35
C VAL A 110 3.75 -26.17 -20.95
N ILE A 111 3.57 -26.25 -22.29
CA ILE A 111 2.41 -25.66 -22.98
C ILE A 111 1.11 -26.32 -22.53
N GLY A 112 1.08 -27.65 -22.42
CA GLY A 112 -0.08 -28.40 -21.95
C GLY A 112 -0.44 -28.05 -20.51
N THR A 113 0.57 -27.92 -19.63
CA THR A 113 0.37 -27.49 -18.24
C THR A 113 -0.17 -26.06 -18.17
N GLN A 114 0.35 -25.14 -18.98
CA GLN A 114 -0.15 -23.76 -19.03
C GLN A 114 -1.59 -23.68 -19.55
N ALA A 115 -1.93 -24.46 -20.58
CA ALA A 115 -3.29 -24.53 -21.11
C ALA A 115 -4.26 -25.10 -20.05
N ALA A 116 -3.88 -26.18 -19.37
CA ALA A 116 -4.65 -26.75 -18.27
C ALA A 116 -4.81 -25.75 -17.11
N ALA A 117 -3.74 -25.04 -16.74
CA ALA A 117 -3.77 -24.01 -15.70
C ALA A 117 -4.81 -22.92 -16.00
N ARG A 118 -4.84 -22.40 -17.23
CA ARG A 118 -5.81 -21.37 -17.66
C ARG A 118 -7.26 -21.89 -17.62
N LEU A 119 -7.49 -23.14 -18.04
CA LEU A 119 -8.82 -23.75 -17.98
C LEU A 119 -9.30 -23.94 -16.53
N LEU A 120 -8.41 -24.43 -15.67
CA LEU A 120 -8.69 -24.68 -14.25
C LEU A 120 -8.90 -23.36 -13.46
N LYS A 121 -8.13 -22.31 -13.77
CA LYS A 121 -8.24 -20.98 -13.15
C LYS A 121 -9.59 -20.31 -13.42
N ASN A 122 -10.23 -20.62 -14.54
CA ASN A 122 -11.54 -20.10 -14.93
C ASN A 122 -12.71 -20.99 -14.46
N SER A 123 -12.47 -21.99 -13.60
CA SER A 123 -13.51 -22.87 -13.07
C SER A 123 -14.22 -22.25 -11.86
N ASP A 124 -15.53 -22.47 -11.76
CA ASP A 124 -16.34 -22.10 -10.58
C ASP A 124 -16.01 -22.95 -9.34
N ASN A 125 -15.28 -24.05 -9.51
CA ASN A 125 -14.85 -24.90 -8.40
C ASN A 125 -13.56 -24.36 -7.78
N GLU A 126 -13.61 -24.00 -6.50
CA GLU A 126 -12.47 -23.48 -5.74
C GLU A 126 -11.23 -24.39 -5.77
N THR A 127 -11.43 -25.71 -5.69
CA THR A 127 -10.33 -26.69 -5.76
C THR A 127 -9.68 -26.69 -7.14
N ALA A 128 -10.50 -26.64 -8.21
CA ALA A 128 -9.99 -26.54 -9.57
C ALA A 128 -9.25 -25.22 -9.78
N ARG A 129 -9.76 -24.11 -9.24
CA ARG A 129 -9.12 -22.79 -9.29
C ARG A 129 -7.76 -22.78 -8.58
N ASN A 130 -7.67 -23.36 -7.39
CA ASN A 130 -6.42 -23.47 -6.62
C ASN A 130 -5.38 -24.35 -7.35
N LEU A 131 -5.82 -25.47 -7.94
CA LEU A 131 -4.97 -26.29 -8.82
C LEU A 131 -4.52 -25.52 -10.07
N GLY A 132 -5.38 -24.68 -10.64
CA GLY A 132 -5.06 -23.78 -11.74
C GLY A 132 -3.92 -22.82 -11.38
N GLY A 133 -3.98 -22.21 -10.19
CA GLY A 133 -2.90 -21.35 -9.67
C GLY A 133 -1.57 -22.10 -9.50
N ALA A 134 -1.59 -23.30 -8.91
CA ALA A 134 -0.39 -24.12 -8.75
C ALA A 134 0.21 -24.57 -10.10
N ALA A 135 -0.65 -24.96 -11.05
CA ALA A 135 -0.23 -25.37 -12.39
C ALA A 135 0.37 -24.20 -13.20
N GLU A 136 -0.13 -22.98 -13.00
CA GLU A 136 0.43 -21.76 -13.63
C GLU A 136 1.87 -21.51 -13.16
N VAL A 137 2.13 -21.63 -11.85
CA VAL A 137 3.47 -21.54 -11.26
C VAL A 137 4.38 -22.64 -11.78
N ALA A 138 3.92 -23.89 -11.80
CA ALA A 138 4.69 -25.02 -12.31
C ALA A 138 5.05 -24.87 -13.79
N ALA A 139 4.11 -24.39 -14.62
CA ALA A 139 4.36 -24.12 -16.03
C ALA A 139 5.41 -23.00 -16.23
N ALA A 140 5.34 -21.92 -15.44
CA ALA A 140 6.32 -20.84 -15.49
C ALA A 140 7.73 -21.32 -15.11
N VAL A 141 7.87 -22.07 -14.01
CA VAL A 141 9.15 -22.66 -13.59
C VAL A 141 9.69 -23.62 -14.66
N GLY A 142 8.84 -24.47 -15.22
CA GLY A 142 9.21 -25.40 -16.30
C GLY A 142 9.68 -24.69 -17.57
N ALA A 143 9.06 -23.57 -17.94
CA ALA A 143 9.47 -22.74 -19.08
C ALA A 143 10.87 -22.14 -18.86
N VAL A 144 11.14 -21.58 -17.67
CA VAL A 144 12.45 -21.01 -17.31
C VAL A 144 13.54 -22.08 -17.30
N ALA A 145 13.28 -23.25 -16.71
CA ALA A 145 14.23 -24.36 -16.70
C ALA A 145 14.54 -24.85 -18.13
N THR A 146 13.52 -25.00 -18.97
CA THR A 146 13.69 -25.38 -20.38
C THR A 146 14.53 -24.34 -21.14
N ALA A 147 14.27 -23.05 -20.93
CA ALA A 147 15.05 -21.97 -21.52
C ALA A 147 16.52 -22.01 -21.07
N ALA A 148 16.78 -22.16 -19.77
CA ALA A 148 18.13 -22.24 -19.21
C ALA A 148 18.93 -23.40 -19.81
N ASP A 149 18.32 -24.58 -19.90
CA ASP A 149 18.97 -25.74 -20.51
C ASP A 149 19.26 -25.53 -22.00
N VAL A 150 18.34 -24.91 -22.75
CA VAL A 150 18.53 -24.59 -24.18
C VAL A 150 19.69 -23.61 -24.36
N LEU A 151 19.82 -22.63 -23.48
CA LEU A 151 20.95 -21.69 -23.48
C LEU A 151 22.26 -22.40 -23.15
N ALA A 152 22.26 -23.29 -22.15
CA ALA A 152 23.44 -24.06 -21.76
C ALA A 152 23.94 -24.96 -22.89
N GLU A 153 23.03 -25.67 -23.57
CA GLU A 153 23.31 -26.50 -24.73
C GLU A 153 23.85 -25.66 -25.90
N SER A 154 23.22 -24.52 -26.19
CA SER A 154 23.67 -23.62 -27.25
C SER A 154 25.07 -23.06 -26.97
N PHE A 155 25.36 -22.75 -25.71
CA PHE A 155 26.69 -22.32 -25.28
C PHE A 155 27.72 -23.45 -25.39
N ALA A 156 27.37 -24.67 -24.97
CA ALA A 156 28.26 -25.83 -25.05
C ALA A 156 28.67 -26.13 -26.50
N ASN A 157 27.71 -26.11 -27.43
CA ASN A 157 27.97 -26.32 -28.85
C ASN A 157 28.86 -25.22 -29.45
N ALA A 158 28.61 -23.95 -29.11
CA ALA A 158 29.45 -22.84 -29.55
C ALA A 158 30.86 -22.90 -28.95
N LYS A 159 30.97 -23.32 -27.68
CA LYS A 159 32.24 -23.50 -26.96
C LYS A 159 33.09 -24.62 -27.59
N ALA A 160 32.49 -25.77 -27.88
CA ALA A 160 33.16 -26.88 -28.55
C ALA A 160 33.73 -26.43 -29.92
N MET A 161 32.97 -25.65 -30.68
CA MET A 161 33.44 -25.07 -31.94
C MET A 161 34.60 -24.08 -31.73
N ALA A 162 34.53 -23.23 -30.69
CA ALA A 162 35.60 -22.30 -30.36
C ALA A 162 36.90 -23.00 -29.99
N GLU A 163 36.83 -24.09 -29.21
CA GLU A 163 37.97 -24.91 -28.81
C GLU A 163 38.60 -25.62 -30.01
N ALA A 164 37.78 -26.25 -30.87
CA ALA A 164 38.25 -26.90 -32.10
C ALA A 164 38.91 -25.91 -33.09
N CYS A 165 38.48 -24.64 -33.08
CA CYS A 165 39.02 -23.57 -33.92
C CYS A 165 40.17 -22.78 -33.27
N GLY A 166 40.54 -23.05 -32.01
CA GLY A 166 41.53 -22.25 -31.26
C GLY A 166 41.11 -20.78 -31.03
N VAL A 167 39.80 -20.48 -31.04
CA VAL A 167 39.28 -19.13 -30.90
C VAL A 167 39.10 -18.78 -29.42
N PRO A 168 39.72 -17.70 -28.91
CA PRO A 168 39.53 -17.30 -27.52
C PRO A 168 38.09 -16.83 -27.29
N ILE A 169 37.49 -17.33 -26.21
CA ILE A 169 36.12 -16.99 -25.80
C ILE A 169 36.13 -15.60 -25.14
N PRO A 170 35.42 -14.62 -25.72
CA PRO A 170 35.35 -13.28 -25.14
C PRO A 170 34.55 -13.26 -23.82
N ARG A 171 34.90 -12.34 -22.93
CA ARG A 171 34.20 -12.13 -21.65
C ARG A 171 32.94 -11.29 -21.87
N ALA A 172 31.77 -11.82 -21.49
CA ALA A 172 30.49 -11.12 -21.56
C ALA A 172 30.24 -10.12 -20.41
N LYS A 173 31.12 -10.05 -19.40
CA LYS A 173 30.91 -9.34 -18.13
C LYS A 173 30.41 -7.90 -18.30
N LYS A 174 31.03 -7.11 -19.18
CA LYS A 174 30.65 -5.69 -19.38
C LYS A 174 29.22 -5.53 -19.91
N TRP A 175 28.82 -6.39 -20.85
CA TRP A 175 27.48 -6.38 -21.42
C TRP A 175 26.42 -6.81 -20.41
N ILE A 176 26.72 -7.85 -19.62
CA ILE A 176 25.83 -8.31 -18.56
C ILE A 176 25.65 -7.23 -17.49
N VAL A 177 26.75 -6.59 -17.06
CA VAL A 177 26.68 -5.51 -16.07
C VAL A 177 25.84 -4.34 -16.60
N ALA A 178 26.03 -3.94 -17.86
CA ALA A 178 25.23 -2.87 -18.45
C ALA A 178 23.74 -3.25 -18.54
N LEU A 179 23.44 -4.48 -18.98
CA LEU A 179 22.08 -5.01 -19.10
C LEU A 179 21.36 -5.09 -17.75
N VAL A 180 22.08 -5.35 -16.66
CA VAL A 180 21.49 -5.39 -15.32
C VAL A 180 21.39 -3.99 -14.71
N ALA A 181 22.47 -3.23 -14.70
CA ALA A 181 22.54 -1.97 -13.96
C ALA A 181 21.70 -0.86 -14.59
N LEU A 182 21.63 -0.79 -15.93
CA LEU A 182 20.95 0.30 -16.61
C LEU A 182 19.42 0.26 -16.38
N PRO A 183 18.71 -0.87 -16.59
CA PRO A 183 17.27 -0.94 -16.31
C PRO A 183 16.95 -0.68 -14.83
N LEU A 184 17.76 -1.20 -13.91
CA LEU A 184 17.57 -0.94 -12.47
C LEU A 184 17.66 0.55 -12.15
N ALA A 185 18.69 1.24 -12.67
CA ALA A 185 18.86 2.68 -12.45
C ALA A 185 17.68 3.49 -13.03
N ILE A 186 17.17 3.10 -14.20
CA ILE A 186 16.01 3.76 -14.83
C ILE A 186 14.75 3.55 -13.99
N VAL A 187 14.47 2.33 -13.54
CA VAL A 187 13.32 2.05 -12.66
C VAL A 187 13.44 2.85 -11.38
N CYS A 188 14.56 2.75 -10.65
CA CYS A 188 14.76 3.52 -9.43
C CYS A 188 14.56 5.03 -9.66
N GLY A 189 15.10 5.57 -10.77
CA GLY A 189 14.94 6.97 -11.14
C GLY A 189 13.49 7.38 -11.43
N ALA A 190 12.69 6.49 -12.03
CA ALA A 190 11.28 6.73 -12.32
C ALA A 190 10.40 6.84 -11.06
N TYR A 191 10.82 6.22 -9.95
CA TYR A 191 10.13 6.28 -8.65
C TYR A 191 10.55 7.50 -7.80
N ILE A 192 11.68 8.16 -8.08
CA ILE A 192 12.11 9.35 -7.30
C ILE A 192 11.04 10.47 -7.28
N PRO A 193 10.42 10.86 -8.42
CA PRO A 193 9.37 11.87 -8.40
C PRO A 193 8.16 11.49 -7.54
N GLN A 194 7.84 10.19 -7.42
CA GLN A 194 6.74 9.71 -6.57
C GLN A 194 7.04 9.96 -5.11
N LEU A 195 8.20 9.49 -4.63
CA LEU A 195 8.60 9.69 -3.23
C LEU A 195 8.67 11.18 -2.87
N ALA A 196 9.13 12.02 -3.82
CA ALA A 196 9.16 13.47 -3.64
C ALA A 196 7.76 14.09 -3.59
N GLN A 197 6.86 13.70 -4.49
CA GLN A 197 5.47 14.17 -4.49
C GLN A 197 4.71 13.69 -3.25
N GLY A 198 4.95 12.46 -2.81
CA GLY A 198 4.37 11.89 -1.61
C GLY A 198 4.76 12.68 -0.38
N ASN A 199 6.04 12.99 -0.24
CA ASN A 199 6.52 13.84 0.85
C ASN A 199 5.92 15.25 0.82
N ILE A 200 5.82 15.88 -0.37
CA ILE A 200 5.22 17.22 -0.51
C ILE A 200 3.75 17.20 -0.09
N LYS A 201 2.96 16.23 -0.55
CA LYS A 201 1.54 16.12 -0.18
C LYS A 201 1.37 15.85 1.30
N MET A 202 2.19 14.98 1.89
CA MET A 202 2.15 14.71 3.34
C MET A 202 2.41 15.97 4.14
N GLN A 203 3.43 16.76 3.76
CA GLN A 203 3.73 18.04 4.40
C GLN A 203 2.61 19.07 4.21
N GLN A 204 1.98 19.13 3.02
CA GLN A 204 0.85 20.01 2.77
C GLN A 204 -0.37 19.63 3.62
N ASN A 205 -0.68 18.34 3.73
CA ASN A 205 -1.78 17.85 4.57
C ASN A 205 -1.52 18.12 6.05
N ALA A 206 -0.29 17.87 6.52
CA ALA A 206 0.11 18.18 7.90
C ALA A 206 -0.01 19.69 8.19
N ALA A 207 0.44 20.54 7.25
CA ALA A 207 0.31 21.99 7.41
C ALA A 207 -1.15 22.45 7.44
N ALA A 208 -1.99 21.92 6.54
CA ALA A 208 -3.42 22.22 6.52
C ALA A 208 -4.11 21.75 7.81
N ALA A 209 -3.82 20.55 8.28
CA ALA A 209 -4.35 20.04 9.54
C ALA A 209 -3.89 20.87 10.74
N ALA A 210 -2.61 21.25 10.79
CA ALA A 210 -2.05 22.04 11.89
C ALA A 210 -2.69 23.43 11.97
N GLU A 211 -2.99 24.06 10.83
CA GLU A 211 -3.71 25.33 10.78
C GLU A 211 -5.10 25.21 11.41
N GLN A 212 -5.86 24.17 11.05
CA GLN A 212 -7.22 23.94 11.54
C GLN A 212 -7.25 23.61 13.03
N ILE A 213 -6.31 22.77 13.48
CA ILE A 213 -6.13 22.44 14.90
C ILE A 213 -5.76 23.68 15.71
N ALA A 214 -4.86 24.53 15.20
CA ALA A 214 -4.47 25.76 15.89
C ALA A 214 -5.64 26.74 16.03
N ILE A 215 -6.50 26.85 15.01
CA ILE A 215 -7.73 27.65 15.08
C ILE A 215 -8.67 27.11 16.16
N ALA A 216 -8.94 25.80 16.15
CA ALA A 216 -9.79 25.15 17.14
C ALA A 216 -9.27 25.31 18.57
N ARG A 217 -7.97 25.06 18.78
CA ARG A 217 -7.32 25.26 20.08
C ARG A 217 -7.47 26.69 20.57
N LYS A 218 -7.15 27.68 19.74
CA LYS A 218 -7.23 29.10 20.09
C LYS A 218 -8.66 29.54 20.43
N ALA A 219 -9.67 28.95 19.79
CA ALA A 219 -11.07 29.23 20.09
C ALA A 219 -11.52 28.65 21.45
N LEU A 220 -10.97 27.51 21.86
CA LEU A 220 -11.31 26.84 23.12
C LEU A 220 -10.54 27.40 24.34
N GLU A 221 -9.29 27.84 24.15
CA GLU A 221 -8.40 28.34 25.23
C GLU A 221 -9.01 29.41 26.17
N PRO A 222 -9.84 30.37 25.71
CA PRO A 222 -10.41 31.39 26.59
C PRO A 222 -11.47 30.88 27.57
N ALA A 223 -12.13 29.77 27.25
CA ALA A 223 -13.25 29.23 28.02
C ALA A 223 -12.90 27.93 28.76
N CYS A 224 -11.93 27.18 28.26
CA CYS A 224 -11.50 25.92 28.87
C CYS A 224 -10.36 26.13 29.87
N GLU A 225 -10.39 25.42 31.00
CA GLU A 225 -9.27 25.33 31.96
C GLU A 225 -8.00 24.79 31.29
N TYR A 226 -8.19 23.81 30.39
CA TYR A 226 -7.10 23.14 29.69
C TYR A 226 -7.53 22.75 28.26
N VAL A 227 -6.62 22.90 27.30
CA VAL A 227 -6.82 22.44 25.92
C VAL A 227 -5.67 21.53 25.50
N SER A 228 -6.01 20.29 25.16
CA SER A 228 -5.10 19.29 24.59
C SER A 228 -5.32 19.21 23.08
N ALA A 229 -4.27 19.23 22.28
CA ALA A 229 -4.36 19.16 20.83
C ALA A 229 -3.22 18.32 20.26
N ASP A 230 -3.52 17.48 19.29
CA ASP A 230 -2.51 16.72 18.55
C ASP A 230 -1.64 17.67 17.68
N ASP A 231 -0.37 17.31 17.46
CA ASP A 231 0.53 18.02 16.53
C ASP A 231 0.75 17.21 15.24
N PRO A 232 0.20 17.65 14.09
CA PRO A 232 0.41 16.98 12.81
C PRO A 232 1.86 16.90 12.32
N TYR A 233 2.77 17.70 12.87
CA TYR A 233 4.19 17.67 12.51
C TYR A 233 4.99 16.64 13.31
N GLU A 234 4.54 16.24 14.50
CA GLU A 234 5.22 15.22 15.30
C GLU A 234 4.98 13.83 14.71
N ARG A 235 3.75 13.53 14.31
CA ARG A 235 3.39 12.21 13.78
C ARG A 235 2.18 12.31 12.85
N TYR A 236 2.33 11.73 11.65
CA TYR A 236 1.20 11.50 10.75
C TYR A 236 0.23 10.49 11.38
N GLN A 237 -1.05 10.85 11.46
CA GLN A 237 -2.13 10.00 11.95
C GLN A 237 -3.13 9.77 10.81
N ASP A 238 -3.23 8.53 10.35
CA ASP A 238 -4.11 8.12 9.25
C ASP A 238 -5.60 8.22 9.62
N TYR A 239 -5.93 7.99 10.90
CA TYR A 239 -7.28 8.16 11.45
C TYR A 239 -7.68 9.62 11.73
N GLY A 240 -6.73 10.56 11.63
CA GLY A 240 -6.98 11.99 11.86
C GLY A 240 -6.38 12.54 13.15
N TYR A 241 -6.81 13.74 13.54
CA TYR A 241 -6.24 14.50 14.65
C TYR A 241 -7.33 15.05 15.54
N HIS A 242 -7.01 15.29 16.81
CA HIS A 242 -8.01 15.62 17.81
C HIS A 242 -7.64 16.87 18.60
N VAL A 243 -8.67 17.64 18.97
CA VAL A 243 -8.58 18.75 19.92
C VAL A 243 -9.59 18.52 21.03
N ARG A 244 -9.14 18.60 22.27
CA ARG A 244 -9.94 18.48 23.49
C ARG A 244 -9.90 19.77 24.28
N GLY A 245 -11.06 20.38 24.51
CA GLY A 245 -11.21 21.51 25.42
C GLY A 245 -11.89 21.06 26.69
N TYR A 246 -11.18 21.10 27.82
CA TYR A 246 -11.70 20.77 29.14
C TYR A 246 -12.24 22.04 29.79
N LEU A 247 -13.56 22.15 29.89
CA LEU A 247 -14.19 23.18 30.71
C LEU A 247 -13.82 22.97 32.18
N HIS A 248 -13.88 21.71 32.62
CA HIS A 248 -13.41 21.24 33.91
C HIS A 248 -12.50 20.03 33.71
N ASP A 249 -11.23 20.11 34.12
CA ASP A 249 -10.26 19.00 33.98
C ASP A 249 -10.39 17.93 35.07
N GLY A 250 -11.19 18.22 36.10
CA GLY A 250 -11.65 17.27 37.12
C GLY A 250 -10.65 16.94 38.22
N ASP A 251 -10.03 17.97 38.82
CA ASP A 251 -9.08 17.79 39.92
C ASP A 251 -9.77 17.89 41.30
N SER A 252 -9.55 16.86 42.14
CA SER A 252 -9.97 16.64 43.55
C SER A 252 -11.43 16.84 43.98
N ASP A 253 -12.20 17.75 43.39
CA ASP A 253 -13.57 18.10 43.84
C ASP A 253 -14.55 18.42 42.67
N THR A 254 -14.13 18.28 41.40
CA THR A 254 -14.99 18.61 40.24
C THR A 254 -15.05 17.45 39.23
N GLN A 255 -16.22 17.25 38.64
CA GLN A 255 -16.42 16.26 37.56
C GLN A 255 -15.93 16.82 36.24
N LYS A 256 -15.39 15.95 35.37
CA LYS A 256 -14.85 16.40 34.08
C LYS A 256 -15.97 16.79 33.13
N THR A 257 -15.84 17.97 32.55
CA THR A 257 -16.68 18.40 31.42
C THR A 257 -15.78 18.87 30.30
N TYR A 258 -15.89 18.26 29.12
CA TYR A 258 -15.02 18.58 27.98
C TYR A 258 -15.71 18.38 26.63
N THR A 259 -15.19 19.08 25.62
CA THR A 259 -15.52 18.86 24.21
C THR A 259 -14.36 18.20 23.48
N TYR A 260 -14.67 17.41 22.47
CA TYR A 260 -13.74 16.67 21.63
C TYR A 260 -14.07 16.94 20.16
N LEU A 261 -13.13 17.54 19.46
CA LEU A 261 -13.19 17.86 18.04
C LEU A 261 -12.29 16.88 17.29
N ASP A 262 -12.88 16.10 16.38
CA ASP A 262 -12.18 15.09 15.59
C ASP A 262 -12.07 15.55 14.13
N PHE A 263 -10.83 15.69 13.66
CA PHE A 263 -10.46 16.14 12.33
C PHE A 263 -9.94 14.97 11.49
N ASP A 264 -10.23 14.95 10.19
CA ASP A 264 -9.56 14.03 9.27
C ASP A 264 -8.06 14.36 9.12
N ASN A 265 -7.32 13.50 8.42
CA ASN A 265 -5.88 13.66 8.16
C ASN A 265 -5.52 14.89 7.28
N LYS A 266 -6.52 15.68 6.85
CA LYS A 266 -6.39 16.92 6.07
C LYS A 266 -6.89 18.15 6.84
N GLY A 267 -7.30 18.00 8.10
CA GLY A 267 -7.81 19.09 8.92
C GLY A 267 -9.29 19.42 8.73
N THR A 268 -10.10 18.52 8.16
CA THR A 268 -11.55 18.73 8.07
C THR A 268 -12.23 18.15 9.32
N LEU A 269 -12.95 18.97 10.07
CA LEU A 269 -13.76 18.52 11.22
C LEU A 269 -14.84 17.54 10.75
N LYS A 270 -14.86 16.33 11.32
CA LYS A 270 -15.78 15.24 10.98
C LYS A 270 -16.69 14.84 12.14
N GLU A 271 -16.26 15.07 13.37
CA GLU A 271 -17.05 14.76 14.56
C GLU A 271 -16.81 15.79 15.67
N VAL A 272 -17.87 16.06 16.43
CA VAL A 272 -17.86 16.87 17.64
C VAL A 272 -18.54 16.07 18.74
N SER A 273 -17.87 15.90 19.87
CA SER A 273 -18.43 15.26 21.05
C SER A 273 -18.37 16.19 22.25
N TYR A 274 -19.39 16.12 23.10
CA TYR A 274 -19.45 16.77 24.41
C TYR A 274 -19.64 15.69 25.46
N ILE A 275 -18.84 15.75 26.52
CA ILE A 275 -18.85 14.76 27.60
C ILE A 275 -18.88 15.52 28.91
N ALA A 276 -19.79 15.14 29.81
CA ALA A 276 -19.84 15.64 31.17
C ALA A 276 -20.05 14.48 32.15
N GLU A 277 -19.12 14.33 33.09
CA GLU A 277 -19.17 13.31 34.14
C GLU A 277 -20.22 13.66 35.19
N ILE A 278 -20.85 12.62 35.75
CA ILE A 278 -21.87 12.71 36.79
C ILE A 278 -21.21 12.58 38.15
N ASP A 279 -21.67 13.39 39.10
CA ASP A 279 -21.35 13.23 40.51
C ASP A 279 -22.33 12.20 41.12
N PRO A 280 -21.87 11.00 41.51
CA PRO A 280 -22.75 9.98 42.10
C PRO A 280 -23.33 10.39 43.45
N ASP A 281 -22.70 11.34 44.16
CA ASP A 281 -23.14 11.81 45.48
C ASP A 281 -24.18 12.94 45.39
N ALA A 282 -24.37 13.53 44.21
CA ALA A 282 -25.37 14.56 43.94
C ALA A 282 -26.67 13.97 43.36
N SER A 283 -27.77 14.72 43.50
CA SER A 283 -29.05 14.31 42.89
C SER A 283 -28.97 14.32 41.35
N LEU A 284 -29.86 13.56 40.69
CA LEU A 284 -29.95 13.57 39.22
C LEU A 284 -30.35 14.96 38.71
N GLU A 285 -31.20 15.67 39.45
CA GLU A 285 -31.62 17.04 39.14
C GLU A 285 -30.45 18.03 39.21
N ASP A 286 -29.62 17.96 40.25
CA ASP A 286 -28.47 18.84 40.42
C ASP A 286 -27.41 18.57 39.35
N ASN A 287 -27.15 17.29 39.08
CA ASN A 287 -26.26 16.87 37.99
C ASN A 287 -26.74 17.39 36.63
N LEU A 288 -28.03 17.20 36.31
CA LEU A 288 -28.59 17.64 35.04
C LEU A 288 -28.51 19.16 34.91
N ALA A 289 -28.85 19.92 35.96
CA ALA A 289 -28.80 21.38 35.93
C ALA A 289 -27.38 21.92 35.71
N ARG A 290 -26.37 21.33 36.37
CA ARG A 290 -24.96 21.67 36.15
C ARG A 290 -24.53 21.33 34.72
N ILE A 291 -24.80 20.11 34.26
CA ILE A 291 -24.40 19.64 32.93
C ILE A 291 -25.04 20.49 31.82
N GLU A 292 -26.30 20.87 31.96
CA GLU A 292 -26.94 21.75 30.97
C GLU A 292 -26.25 23.11 30.87
N LEU A 293 -25.76 23.66 31.99
CA LEU A 293 -25.00 24.91 32.00
C LEU A 293 -23.64 24.75 31.33
N ASP A 294 -22.90 23.71 31.70
CA ASP A 294 -21.57 23.42 31.14
C ASP A 294 -21.64 23.13 29.63
N LEU A 295 -22.65 22.35 29.20
CA LEU A 295 -22.87 22.04 27.79
C LEU A 295 -23.28 23.27 26.99
N ASP A 296 -24.10 24.16 27.55
CA ASP A 296 -24.47 25.43 26.90
C ASP A 296 -23.22 26.33 26.74
N GLU A 297 -22.32 26.35 27.72
CA GLU A 297 -21.04 27.07 27.63
C GLU A 297 -20.13 26.48 26.55
N LEU A 298 -19.84 25.17 26.61
CA LEU A 298 -19.03 24.48 25.60
C LEU A 298 -19.61 24.61 24.19
N SER A 299 -20.93 24.44 24.05
CA SER A 299 -21.60 24.57 22.76
C SER A 299 -21.48 26.00 22.21
N SER A 300 -21.61 27.01 23.08
CA SER A 300 -21.45 28.41 22.68
C SER A 300 -20.05 28.71 22.16
N VAL A 301 -19.02 28.12 22.78
CA VAL A 301 -17.63 28.28 22.33
C VAL A 301 -17.39 27.54 21.01
N VAL A 302 -17.84 26.28 20.90
CA VAL A 302 -17.68 25.47 19.68
C VAL A 302 -18.33 26.13 18.46
N GLN A 303 -19.47 26.80 18.62
CA GLN A 303 -20.12 27.58 17.55
C GLN A 303 -19.22 28.68 16.95
N THR A 304 -18.23 29.17 17.69
CA THR A 304 -17.31 30.22 17.23
C THR A 304 -16.08 29.69 16.51
N VAL A 305 -15.91 28.36 16.48
CA VAL A 305 -14.73 27.72 15.88
C VAL A 305 -14.82 27.80 14.35
N ASP A 306 -13.99 28.66 13.76
CA ASP A 306 -13.93 28.87 12.31
C ASP A 306 -13.01 27.85 11.63
N VAL A 307 -13.44 26.58 11.63
CA VAL A 307 -12.70 25.48 10.98
C VAL A 307 -13.45 24.92 9.78
N LYS A 308 -12.70 24.34 8.87
CA LYS A 308 -13.23 23.55 7.78
C LYS A 308 -13.96 22.32 8.35
N THR A 309 -15.20 22.12 7.94
CA THR A 309 -16.06 21.03 8.43
C THR A 309 -16.68 20.25 7.28
N VAL A 310 -16.95 18.95 7.49
CA VAL A 310 -17.74 18.13 6.56
C VAL A 310 -19.21 18.56 6.54
N SER A 311 -19.70 19.16 7.62
CA SER A 311 -21.05 19.73 7.71
C SER A 311 -21.09 20.89 8.70
N PRO A 312 -21.67 22.05 8.34
CA PRO A 312 -21.82 23.18 9.27
C PRO A 312 -22.67 22.81 10.50
N GLU A 313 -23.56 21.81 10.39
CA GLU A 313 -24.38 21.31 11.49
C GLU A 313 -23.56 20.70 12.65
N LEU A 314 -22.29 20.33 12.41
CA LEU A 314 -21.39 19.90 13.49
C LEU A 314 -21.09 21.01 14.50
N LEU A 315 -21.20 22.27 14.08
CA LEU A 315 -20.95 23.45 14.91
C LEU A 315 -22.27 24.12 15.34
N ALA A 316 -23.42 23.51 15.07
CA ALA A 316 -24.71 24.04 15.47
C ALA A 316 -24.89 23.99 16.99
N PRO A 317 -25.69 24.89 17.58
CA PRO A 317 -26.02 24.86 19.01
C PRO A 317 -26.55 23.49 19.44
N GLN A 318 -26.01 22.96 20.54
CA GLN A 318 -26.38 21.67 21.10
C GLN A 318 -27.05 21.81 22.45
N LYS A 319 -28.09 21.00 22.64
CA LYS A 319 -28.83 20.84 23.90
C LYS A 319 -29.26 19.39 24.06
N LEU A 320 -29.48 18.97 25.30
CA LEU A 320 -30.09 17.68 25.58
C LEU A 320 -31.57 17.70 25.15
N PRO A 321 -32.06 16.69 24.40
CA PRO A 321 -33.45 16.64 24.01
C PRO A 321 -34.34 16.33 25.22
N GLU A 322 -35.57 16.84 25.21
CA GLU A 322 -36.52 16.66 26.32
C GLU A 322 -36.76 15.19 26.67
N GLU A 323 -36.81 14.32 25.66
CA GLU A 323 -36.93 12.87 25.85
C GLU A 323 -35.77 12.30 26.68
N PHE A 324 -34.54 12.73 26.42
CA PHE A 324 -33.36 12.31 27.19
C PHE A 324 -33.44 12.80 28.63
N ARG A 325 -33.79 14.08 28.82
CA ARG A 325 -33.90 14.70 30.16
C ARG A 325 -34.91 13.95 31.02
N GLN A 326 -36.08 13.63 30.46
CA GLN A 326 -37.12 12.88 31.17
C GLN A 326 -36.69 11.44 31.46
N ALA A 327 -36.03 10.78 30.50
CA ALA A 327 -35.50 9.44 30.73
C ALA A 327 -34.44 9.42 31.85
N PHE A 328 -33.56 10.42 31.88
CA PHE A 328 -32.52 10.57 32.90
C PHE A 328 -33.12 10.80 34.28
N LEU A 329 -34.04 11.76 34.43
CA LEU A 329 -34.65 12.08 35.73
C LEU A 329 -35.57 10.98 36.27
N ASN A 330 -36.19 10.18 35.40
CA ASN A 330 -37.04 9.06 35.83
C ASN A 330 -36.26 7.76 36.04
N GLY A 331 -35.00 7.72 35.64
CA GLY A 331 -34.13 6.54 35.73
C GLY A 331 -33.35 6.47 37.03
N SER A 332 -32.18 5.83 36.97
CA SER A 332 -31.22 5.77 38.06
C SER A 332 -29.79 5.97 37.56
N LEU A 333 -28.83 6.18 38.47
CA LEU A 333 -27.40 6.28 38.15
C LEU A 333 -26.81 5.02 37.49
N TYR A 334 -27.53 3.91 37.52
CA TYR A 334 -27.06 2.59 37.05
C TYR A 334 -27.73 2.16 35.73
N GLU A 335 -28.61 3.00 35.17
CA GLU A 335 -29.36 2.69 33.96
C GLU A 335 -28.84 3.49 32.77
N ARG A 336 -28.34 2.79 31.75
CA ARG A 336 -27.86 3.43 30.52
C ARG A 336 -29.01 3.99 29.70
N ILE A 337 -28.79 5.17 29.13
CA ILE A 337 -29.71 5.79 28.17
C ILE A 337 -28.98 5.93 26.84
N SER A 338 -29.66 5.64 25.74
CA SER A 338 -29.12 5.88 24.40
C SER A 338 -30.23 6.30 23.44
N ILE A 339 -30.12 7.51 22.93
CA ILE A 339 -31.02 8.07 21.91
C ILE A 339 -30.19 8.40 20.68
N ARG A 340 -30.65 7.94 19.52
CA ARG A 340 -29.99 8.19 18.24
C ARG A 340 -30.93 8.92 17.31
N THR A 341 -30.48 10.05 16.78
CA THR A 341 -31.14 10.74 15.68
C THR A 341 -30.23 10.71 14.46
N SER A 342 -30.84 10.71 13.27
CA SER A 342 -30.08 10.81 12.04
C SER A 342 -30.84 11.67 11.06
N ASP A 343 -30.24 12.82 10.75
CA ASP A 343 -30.70 13.72 9.71
C ASP A 343 -29.87 13.50 8.44
N ASP A 344 -30.16 14.21 7.36
CA ASP A 344 -29.48 14.02 6.07
C ASP A 344 -27.98 14.35 6.13
N LEU A 345 -27.58 15.28 7.01
CA LEU A 345 -26.21 15.82 7.09
C LEU A 345 -25.36 15.21 8.21
N ILE A 346 -25.98 14.87 9.35
CA ILE A 346 -25.28 14.39 10.55
C ILE A 346 -26.02 13.22 11.20
N LYS A 347 -25.29 12.43 12.00
CA LYS A 347 -25.83 11.47 12.96
C LYS A 347 -25.55 12.00 14.36
N THR A 348 -26.56 12.05 15.21
CA THR A 348 -26.40 12.51 16.59
C THR A 348 -26.72 11.38 17.55
N TYR A 349 -25.89 11.23 18.57
CA TYR A 349 -26.03 10.25 19.63
C TYR A 349 -26.05 11.00 20.96
N TYR A 350 -27.06 10.72 21.77
CA TYR A 350 -27.16 11.16 23.15
C TYR A 350 -27.09 9.91 24.02
N SER A 351 -26.10 9.82 24.90
CA SER A 351 -25.97 8.69 25.83
C SER A 351 -25.80 9.16 27.26
N PHE A 352 -26.36 8.37 28.18
CA PHE A 352 -25.90 8.31 29.55
C PHE A 352 -25.16 6.98 29.71
N ASP A 353 -23.84 7.07 29.81
CA ASP A 353 -22.94 5.93 29.90
C ASP A 353 -22.62 5.70 31.37
N THR A 354 -23.03 4.54 31.88
CA THR A 354 -22.85 4.08 33.26
C THR A 354 -22.80 2.55 33.29
N GLU A 355 -22.51 1.99 34.45
CA GLU A 355 -22.50 0.55 34.74
C GLU A 355 -23.66 0.15 35.67
N PRO A 356 -24.14 -1.10 35.61
CA PRO A 356 -25.19 -1.57 36.51
C PRO A 356 -24.73 -1.58 37.98
N GLU A 357 -25.67 -1.57 38.92
CA GLU A 357 -25.40 -1.41 40.35
C GLU A 357 -24.41 -2.46 40.91
N ASP A 358 -24.41 -3.68 40.37
CA ASP A 358 -23.50 -4.75 40.79
C ASP A 358 -22.07 -4.61 40.28
N GLU A 359 -21.85 -3.82 39.24
CA GLU A 359 -20.53 -3.51 38.66
C GLU A 359 -20.06 -2.08 38.98
N PHE A 360 -20.94 -1.24 39.54
CA PHE A 360 -20.64 0.15 39.87
C PHE A 360 -19.69 0.25 41.07
N ASP A 361 -18.49 0.77 40.82
CA ASP A 361 -17.41 0.87 41.81
C ASP A 361 -16.69 2.22 41.78
N GLU A 362 -15.61 2.35 42.56
CA GLU A 362 -14.81 3.57 42.67
C GLU A 362 -14.09 3.99 41.37
N TYR A 363 -14.03 3.11 40.36
CA TYR A 363 -13.47 3.39 39.04
C TYR A 363 -14.55 3.72 38.00
N THR A 364 -15.82 3.69 38.40
CA THR A 364 -16.93 3.98 37.52
C THR A 364 -17.13 5.49 37.41
N HIS A 365 -17.01 6.00 36.18
CA HIS A 365 -17.19 7.42 35.86
C HIS A 365 -18.45 7.58 34.99
N PRO A 366 -19.65 7.63 35.60
CA PRO A 366 -20.88 7.82 34.85
C PRO A 366 -20.83 9.16 34.10
N SER A 367 -21.29 9.21 32.85
CA SER A 367 -21.21 10.44 32.05
C SER A 367 -22.34 10.59 31.04
N ILE A 368 -22.74 11.82 30.80
CA ILE A 368 -23.61 12.19 29.70
C ILE A 368 -22.74 12.57 28.50
N ARG A 369 -23.06 12.03 27.32
CA ARG A 369 -22.35 12.29 26.08
C ARG A 369 -23.31 12.72 24.96
N ILE A 370 -22.92 13.75 24.22
CA ILE A 370 -23.52 14.14 22.94
C ILE A 370 -22.46 13.97 21.86
N THR A 371 -22.69 13.13 20.86
CA THR A 371 -21.76 12.92 19.74
C THR A 371 -22.44 13.22 18.42
N LEU A 372 -21.86 14.15 17.65
CA LEU A 372 -22.29 14.57 16.33
C LEU A 372 -21.29 14.05 15.30
N VAL A 373 -21.74 13.23 14.36
CA VAL A 373 -20.89 12.66 13.30
C VAL A 373 -21.38 13.12 11.94
N GLY A 374 -20.51 13.75 11.17
CA GLY A 374 -20.80 14.16 9.81
C GLY A 374 -20.96 12.97 8.88
N LYS A 375 -21.95 13.01 7.99
CA LYS A 375 -22.05 12.04 6.90
C LYS A 375 -21.15 12.51 5.76
N THR A 376 -20.15 11.71 5.41
CA THR A 376 -19.40 11.91 4.17
C THR A 376 -20.31 11.61 2.98
N SER A 377 -20.54 12.63 2.15
CA SER A 377 -21.35 12.56 0.93
C SER A 377 -20.77 11.65 -0.14
#